data_AF-A0A350J590-F1
#
_entry.id   AF-A0A350J590-F1
#
_cell.length_a   1.000
_cell.length_b   1.000
_cell.length_c   1.000
_cell.angle_alpha   90.00
_cell.angle_beta   90.00
_cell.angle_gamma   90.00
#
_symmetry.space_group_name_H-M   'P 1'
#
loop_
_entity.id
_entity.type
_entity.pdbx_description
1 polymer ?
#
loop_
_entity_poly.entity_id
_entity_poly.type
_entity_poly.pdbx_seq_one_letter_code
_entity_poly.pdbx_strand_id
1 'polypeptide(L)' 'MICNDILEAIGNTPLIRLNRMPGEDSAEVLVKFEALNVGGSIK' A
#
# COMPACT_ATOMS: atom_id res chain seq x y z
N MET A 1 -4.61 -15.88 5.94
CA MET A 1 -4.75 -15.65 7.39
C MET A 1 -6.22 -15.40 7.66
N ILE A 2 -6.79 -16.00 8.69
CA ILE A 2 -8.16 -15.69 9.15
C ILE A 2 -7.99 -14.71 10.31
N CYS A 3 -8.66 -13.57 10.26
CA CYS A 3 -8.62 -12.56 11.33
C CYS A 3 -9.79 -12.80 12.30
N ASN A 4 -9.57 -12.54 13.58
CA ASN A 4 -10.63 -12.65 14.60
C ASN A 4 -11.65 -11.52 14.49
N ASP A 5 -11.20 -10.33 14.09
CA ASP A 5 -12.04 -9.18 13.77
C ASP A 5 -11.41 -8.30 12.67
N ILE A 6 -12.12 -7.24 12.30
CA ILE A 6 -11.73 -6.35 11.20
C ILE A 6 -10.54 -5.44 11.54
N LEU A 7 -10.26 -5.19 12.82
CA LEU A 7 -9.16 -4.34 13.24
C LEU A 7 -7.80 -5.03 13.00
N GLU A 8 -7.77 -6.35 13.10
CA GLU A 8 -6.58 -7.15 12.72
C GLU A 8 -6.25 -7.08 11.22
N ALA A 9 -7.19 -6.66 10.39
CA ALA A 9 -6.98 -6.45 8.95
C ALA A 9 -6.48 -5.03 8.61
N ILE A 10 -6.31 -4.14 9.60
CA ILE A 10 -5.72 -2.81 9.39
C ILE A 10 -4.21 -2.93 9.14
N GLY A 11 -3.69 -2.14 8.21
CA GLY A 11 -2.29 -2.13 7.84
C GLY A 11 -1.93 -3.23 6.85
N ASN A 12 -0.65 -3.61 6.81
CA ASN A 12 -0.09 -4.58 5.86
C ASN A 12 -0.45 -4.31 4.38
N THR A 13 -0.75 -3.06 4.07
CA THR A 13 -1.03 -2.57 2.72
C THR A 13 0.20 -2.78 1.83
N PRO A 14 0.02 -3.02 0.52
CA PRO A 14 1.14 -3.33 -0.35
C PRO A 14 2.05 -2.12 -0.56
N LEU A 15 3.34 -2.42 -0.74
CA LEU A 15 4.32 -1.49 -1.29
C LEU A 15 4.49 -1.82 -2.78
N ILE A 16 4.20 -0.85 -3.64
CA ILE A 16 4.05 -1.04 -5.09
C ILE A 16 5.08 -0.21 -5.83
N ARG A 17 5.84 -0.83 -6.75
CA ARG A 17 6.76 -0.11 -7.63
C ARG A 17 6.00 0.70 -8.68
N LEU A 18 6.38 1.97 -8.85
CA LEU A 18 5.81 2.84 -9.86
C LEU A 18 6.60 2.76 -11.17
N ASN A 19 6.03 2.14 -12.21
CA ASN A 19 6.78 1.79 -13.43
C ASN A 19 6.74 2.83 -14.57
N ARG A 20 5.83 3.82 -14.53
CA ARG A 20 5.58 4.71 -15.69
C ARG A 20 5.93 6.18 -15.47
N MET A 21 6.01 6.64 -14.22
CA MET A 21 6.27 8.05 -13.91
C MET A 21 7.76 8.35 -13.68
N PRO A 22 8.55 7.49 -13.01
CA PRO A 22 9.99 7.69 -12.93
C PRO A 22 10.65 7.56 -14.31
N GLY A 23 11.62 8.42 -14.62
CA GLY A 23 12.46 8.30 -15.82
C GLY A 23 13.60 7.28 -15.64
N GLU A 24 14.34 6.99 -16.72
CA GLU A 24 15.39 5.95 -16.72
C GLU A 24 16.47 6.16 -15.66
N ASP A 25 16.89 7.41 -15.42
CA ASP A 25 17.91 7.76 -14.41
C ASP A 25 17.31 8.20 -13.05
N SER A 26 16.02 7.95 -12.83
CA SER A 26 15.36 8.29 -11.56
C SER A 26 15.64 7.24 -10.48
N ALA A 27 15.54 7.64 -9.22
CA ALA A 27 15.53 6.70 -8.10
C ALA A 27 14.32 5.75 -8.19
N GLU A 28 14.40 4.59 -7.53
CA GLU A 28 13.23 3.72 -7.37
C GLU A 28 12.14 4.44 -6.56
N VAL A 29 10.95 4.53 -7.14
CA VAL A 29 9.78 5.13 -6.47
C VAL A 29 8.80 4.01 -6.10
N LEU A 30 8.48 3.94 -4.82
CA LEU A 30 7.55 2.98 -4.24
C LEU A 30 6.33 3.71 -3.65
N VAL A 31 5.15 3.12 -3.83
CA VAL A 31 3.88 3.61 -3.31
C VAL A 31 3.40 2.67 -2.22
N LYS A 32 3.25 3.19 -1.01
CA LYS A 32 2.56 2.49 0.09
C LYS A 32 1.06 2.75 -0.04
N PHE A 33 0.30 1.78 -0.55
CA PHE A 33 -1.07 2.02 -1.02
C PHE A 33 -2.12 1.86 0.09
N GLU A 34 -2.25 2.89 0.92
CA GLU A 34 -3.10 2.92 2.12
C GLU A 34 -4.61 2.90 1.86
N ALA A 35 -5.05 3.11 0.62
CA ALA A 35 -6.46 3.01 0.26
C ALA A 35 -7.02 1.57 0.40
N LEU A 36 -6.14 0.57 0.55
CA LEU A 36 -6.53 -0.82 0.77
C LEU A 36 -6.75 -1.19 2.24
N ASN A 37 -6.60 -0.25 3.18
CA ASN A 37 -7.09 -0.48 4.53
C ASN A 37 -8.61 -0.66 4.55
N VAL A 38 -9.11 -1.27 5.62
CA VAL A 38 -10.55 -1.54 5.83
C VAL A 38 -11.42 -0.27 5.79
N GLY A 39 -10.88 0.87 6.21
CA GLY A 39 -11.55 2.18 6.14
C GLY A 39 -11.43 2.90 4.79
N GLY A 40 -10.75 2.30 3.80
CA GLY A 40 -10.49 2.90 2.49
C GLY A 40 -9.45 4.04 2.52
N SER A 41 -8.76 4.23 3.64
CA SER A 41 -7.79 5.30 3.83
C SER A 41 -6.74 4.93 4.88
N ILE A 42 -5.72 5.78 5.06
CA ILE A 42 -4.74 5.65 6.16
C ILE A 42 -5.34 5.93 7.55
N LYS A 43 -6.49 6.60 7.61
CA LYS A 43 -7.22 6.93 8.83
C LYS A 43 -8.14 5.79 9.22
#